data_AF-A0A9D4LXJ9-F1
#
_entry.id   AF-A0A9D4LXJ9-F1
#
_cell.length_a   1.000
_cell.length_b   1.000
_cell.length_c   1.000
_cell.angle_alpha   90.00
_cell.angle_beta   90.00
_cell.angle_gamma   90.00
#
_symmetry.space_group_name_H-M   'P 1'
#
loop_
_entity.id
_entity.type
_entity.pdbx_description
1 polymer ?
#
loop_
_entity_poly.entity_id
_entity_poly.type
_entity_poly.pdbx_seq_one_letter_code
_entity_poly.pdbx_strand_id
1 'polypeptide(L)'
;MGNLYSYQSNGQSVEPSKAVTGHKWEYEIYFDPEAEVDYGDKYDIKEEDLMTTLKQLVGVDEVIINVWAYTAPPMEAESSPRLLFHMFVVFKTEGWWWSIEKHTDGITIQRSYFKTAVIDRYRRKNRKSGWEVLKEDIGKMSVHELIEWLYKKGEQKKT
;
A
#
# COMPACT_ATOMS: atom_id res chain seq x y z
N MET A 1 -34.10 -19.37 49.70
CA MET A 1 -33.61 -19.16 48.30
C MET A 1 -33.44 -17.67 48.12
N GLY A 2 -32.22 -17.18 48.27
CA GLY A 2 -31.88 -15.77 48.29
C GLY A 2 -30.35 -15.64 48.23
N ASN A 3 -29.90 -14.82 47.29
CA ASN A 3 -28.52 -14.47 46.97
C ASN A 3 -27.69 -14.06 48.19
N LEU A 4 -26.37 -14.31 48.16
CA LEU A 4 -25.39 -13.34 47.66
C LEU A 4 -23.99 -13.93 47.82
N TYR A 5 -23.31 -14.18 46.69
CA TYR A 5 -21.86 -14.32 46.67
C TYR A 5 -21.25 -12.94 46.80
N SER A 6 -20.41 -12.75 47.81
CA SER A 6 -19.47 -11.64 47.91
C SER A 6 -18.12 -12.10 47.38
N TYR A 7 -17.50 -11.36 46.47
CA TYR A 7 -16.05 -11.24 46.38
C TYR A 7 -15.65 -9.85 45.89
N GLN A 8 -14.61 -9.35 46.53
CA GLN A 8 -14.21 -7.95 46.66
C GLN A 8 -13.62 -7.38 45.36
N SER A 9 -13.91 -6.10 45.11
CA SER A 9 -13.31 -5.29 44.05
C SER A 9 -11.87 -4.90 44.40
N ASN A 10 -10.88 -5.38 43.65
CA ASN A 10 -9.59 -4.71 43.54
C ASN A 10 -9.61 -3.83 42.30
N GLY A 11 -9.73 -2.53 42.53
CA GLY A 11 -9.58 -1.52 41.50
C GLY A 11 -8.12 -1.46 41.03
N GLN A 12 -7.88 -1.93 39.81
CA GLN A 12 -6.80 -1.42 38.98
C GLN A 12 -7.45 -0.74 37.79
N SER A 13 -7.34 0.58 37.73
CA SER A 13 -7.60 1.36 36.54
C SER A 13 -6.64 0.87 35.45
N VAL A 14 -7.14 0.05 34.53
CA VAL A 14 -6.47 -0.19 33.25
C VAL A 14 -6.50 1.12 32.49
N GLU A 15 -5.37 1.83 32.49
CA GLU A 15 -5.20 2.96 31.60
C GLU A 15 -5.40 2.47 30.15
N PRO A 16 -6.20 3.17 29.33
CA PRO A 16 -6.29 2.85 27.93
C PRO A 16 -4.88 2.98 27.35
N SER A 17 -4.40 1.90 26.74
CA SER A 17 -3.13 1.92 26.02
C SER A 17 -3.15 3.10 25.07
N LYS A 18 -2.27 4.09 25.30
CA LYS A 18 -2.09 5.21 24.39
C LYS A 18 -1.90 4.61 23.00
N ALA A 19 -2.88 4.86 22.12
CA ALA A 19 -2.73 4.55 20.72
C ALA A 19 -1.41 5.18 20.29
N VAL A 20 -0.49 4.37 19.79
CA VAL A 20 0.75 4.87 19.20
C VAL A 20 0.30 5.79 18.08
N THR A 21 0.42 7.10 18.34
CA THR A 21 0.23 8.13 17.35
C THR A 21 1.14 7.76 16.18
N GLY A 22 0.53 7.45 15.03
CA GLY A 22 1.28 7.14 13.82
C GLY A 22 2.29 8.24 13.61
N HIS A 23 3.57 7.87 13.62
CA HIS A 23 4.67 8.79 13.42
C HIS A 23 4.43 9.62 12.16
N LYS A 24 4.89 10.87 12.19
CA LYS A 24 4.96 11.77 11.02
C LYS A 24 5.52 10.96 9.84
N TRP A 25 4.82 10.97 8.71
CA TRP A 25 5.24 10.24 7.53
C TRP A 25 6.57 10.85 7.04
N GLU A 26 7.69 10.19 7.30
CA GLU A 26 9.01 10.51 6.73
C GLU A 26 9.30 9.64 5.50
N TYR A 27 8.25 9.11 4.86
CA TYR A 27 8.39 7.99 3.95
C TYR A 27 8.59 8.45 2.50
N GLU A 28 9.73 8.07 1.93
CA GLU A 28 10.06 8.20 0.51
C GLU A 28 9.05 7.40 -0.34
N ILE A 29 8.58 8.00 -1.43
CA ILE A 29 7.79 7.30 -2.43
C ILE A 29 8.75 6.73 -3.45
N TYR A 30 8.87 5.41 -3.47
CA TYR A 30 9.65 4.72 -4.49
C TYR A 30 8.81 4.60 -5.77
N PHE A 31 9.36 5.04 -6.89
CA PHE A 31 8.78 4.86 -8.21
C PHE A 31 9.71 4.09 -9.16
N ASP A 32 9.18 3.02 -9.74
CA ASP A 32 9.86 2.22 -10.77
C ASP A 32 9.04 2.21 -12.07
N PRO A 33 9.49 2.94 -13.10
CA PRO A 33 8.76 3.02 -14.36
C PRO A 33 8.83 1.73 -15.19
N GLU A 34 9.72 0.80 -14.86
CA GLU A 34 10.04 -0.39 -15.66
C GLU A 34 10.31 -1.61 -14.76
N ALA A 35 9.29 -2.07 -14.05
CA ALA A 35 9.41 -3.11 -13.03
C ALA A 35 9.87 -4.48 -13.60
N GLU A 36 9.75 -4.71 -14.90
CA GLU A 36 10.16 -5.94 -15.59
C GLU A 36 11.68 -6.11 -15.73
N VAL A 37 12.45 -5.03 -15.63
CA VAL A 37 13.90 -5.07 -15.73
C VAL A 37 14.56 -4.94 -14.36
N ASP A 38 15.76 -5.51 -14.23
CA ASP A 38 16.55 -5.42 -12.99
C ASP A 38 17.38 -4.13 -12.91
N TYR A 39 17.49 -3.39 -14.03
CA TYR A 39 18.31 -2.19 -14.19
C TYR A 39 17.47 -1.03 -14.74
N GLY A 40 18.08 0.15 -14.92
CA GLY A 40 17.39 1.36 -15.37
C GLY A 40 17.03 2.30 -14.22
N ASP A 41 16.32 3.37 -14.56
CA ASP A 41 16.06 4.48 -13.63
C ASP A 41 15.04 4.10 -12.56
N LYS A 42 15.24 4.60 -11.35
CA LYS A 42 14.32 4.50 -10.23
C LYS A 42 14.36 5.80 -9.45
N TYR A 43 13.25 6.15 -8.83
CA TYR A 43 13.06 7.47 -8.26
C TYR A 43 12.59 7.34 -6.82
N ASP A 44 13.34 7.95 -5.91
CA ASP A 44 12.88 8.21 -4.55
C ASP A 44 12.29 9.63 -4.56
N ILE A 45 10.97 9.71 -4.53
CA ILE A 45 10.19 10.93 -4.74
C ILE A 45 9.63 11.39 -3.40
N LYS A 46 9.73 12.69 -3.15
CA LYS A 46 9.07 13.31 -2.01
C LYS A 46 7.56 13.38 -2.23
N GLU A 47 6.80 13.34 -1.14
CA GLU A 47 5.34 13.41 -1.17
C GLU A 47 4.83 14.61 -1.98
N GLU A 48 5.43 15.80 -1.80
CA GLU A 48 5.07 17.03 -2.50
C GLU A 48 5.35 17.01 -4.03
N ASP A 49 6.32 16.21 -4.47
CA ASP A 49 6.79 16.18 -5.85
C ASP A 49 6.20 15.03 -6.67
N LEU A 50 5.44 14.12 -6.03
CA LEU A 50 4.93 12.90 -6.64
C LEU A 50 4.19 13.15 -7.96
N MET A 51 3.16 14.01 -7.91
CA MET A 51 2.28 14.23 -9.05
C MET A 51 3.03 14.88 -10.23
N THR A 52 3.89 15.85 -9.93
CA THR A 52 4.70 16.53 -10.95
C THR A 52 5.68 15.56 -11.59
N THR A 53 6.33 14.72 -10.78
CA THR A 53 7.29 13.72 -11.25
C THR A 53 6.62 12.67 -12.14
N LEU A 54 5.49 12.09 -11.71
CA LEU A 54 4.77 11.10 -12.51
C LEU A 54 4.26 11.69 -13.83
N LYS A 55 3.74 12.93 -13.83
CA LYS A 55 3.33 13.63 -15.06
C LYS A 55 4.48 13.78 -16.04
N GLN A 56 5.67 14.12 -15.57
CA GLN A 56 6.85 14.31 -16.41
C GLN A 56 7.42 13.01 -16.95
N LEU A 57 7.49 11.96 -16.13
CA LEU A 57 8.15 10.71 -16.50
C LEU A 57 7.28 9.82 -17.40
N VAL A 58 5.99 9.72 -17.09
CA VAL A 58 5.17 8.62 -17.62
C VAL A 58 3.82 9.04 -18.16
N GLY A 59 3.36 10.26 -17.85
CA GLY A 59 1.99 10.67 -18.09
C GLY A 59 1.02 9.93 -17.16
N VAL A 60 0.01 10.63 -16.64
CA VAL A 60 -0.95 10.07 -15.66
C VAL A 60 -2.40 10.28 -16.06
N ASP A 61 -2.65 10.77 -17.27
CA ASP A 61 -4.00 11.01 -17.78
C ASP A 61 -4.65 9.72 -18.34
N GLU A 62 -3.90 8.60 -18.38
CA GLU A 62 -4.44 7.30 -18.77
C GLU A 62 -5.57 6.86 -17.83
N VAL A 63 -6.66 6.37 -18.44
CA VAL A 63 -7.82 5.86 -17.71
C VAL A 63 -7.54 4.45 -17.21
N ILE A 64 -7.89 4.21 -15.94
CA ILE A 64 -7.83 2.86 -15.36
C ILE A 64 -8.99 2.05 -15.92
N ILE A 65 -8.68 0.87 -16.48
CA ILE A 65 -9.64 -0.05 -17.08
C ILE A 65 -10.13 -1.06 -16.04
N ASN A 66 -9.20 -1.66 -15.29
CA ASN A 66 -9.50 -2.67 -14.27
C ASN A 66 -8.58 -2.49 -13.07
N VAL A 67 -9.06 -2.88 -11.90
CA VAL A 67 -8.32 -2.85 -10.65
C VAL A 67 -8.50 -4.14 -9.88
N TRP A 68 -7.44 -4.58 -9.21
CA TRP A 68 -7.40 -5.77 -8.39
C TRP A 68 -6.72 -5.45 -7.06
N ALA A 69 -7.34 -5.86 -5.97
CA ALA A 69 -6.70 -5.89 -4.67
C ALA A 69 -6.11 -7.28 -4.45
N TYR A 70 -4.84 -7.34 -4.07
CA TYR A 70 -4.13 -8.57 -3.77
C TYR A 70 -3.74 -8.62 -2.30
N THR A 71 -3.62 -9.84 -1.79
CA THR A 71 -2.91 -10.16 -0.56
C THR A 71 -1.63 -10.93 -0.90
N ALA A 72 -0.58 -10.80 -0.10
CA ALA A 72 0.65 -11.56 -0.20
C ALA A 72 1.17 -11.96 1.19
N PRO A 73 1.95 -13.06 1.28
CA PRO A 73 2.71 -13.35 2.48
C PRO A 73 3.70 -12.22 2.80
N PRO A 74 4.01 -11.98 4.08
CA PRO A 74 5.01 -10.99 4.46
C PRO A 74 6.38 -11.34 3.86
N MET A 75 7.11 -10.30 3.44
CA MET A 75 8.40 -10.42 2.75
C MET A 75 9.53 -10.83 3.71
N GLU A 76 9.48 -10.35 4.96
CA GLU A 76 10.38 -10.72 6.05
C GLU A 76 9.57 -11.46 7.13
N ALA A 77 10.14 -12.50 7.74
CA ALA A 77 9.56 -13.17 8.89
C ALA A 77 9.76 -12.30 10.14
N GLU A 78 9.12 -11.13 10.21
CA GLU A 78 9.09 -10.39 11.46
C GLU A 78 8.32 -11.21 12.47
N SER A 79 9.02 -11.54 13.56
CA SER A 79 8.63 -12.42 14.67
C SER A 79 7.51 -11.83 15.55
N SER A 80 6.49 -11.24 14.93
CA SER A 80 5.26 -10.81 15.57
C SER A 80 4.14 -11.80 15.22
N PRO A 81 3.48 -12.44 16.20
CA PRO A 81 2.44 -13.44 15.96
C PRO A 81 1.14 -12.87 15.38
N ARG A 82 1.11 -11.59 15.00
CA ARG A 82 0.02 -11.01 14.22
C ARG A 82 0.36 -11.18 12.75
N LEU A 83 -0.09 -12.29 12.18
CA LEU A 83 -0.17 -12.53 10.73
C LEU A 83 -0.90 -11.35 10.07
N LEU A 84 -0.17 -10.33 9.64
CA LEU A 84 -0.71 -9.29 8.80
C LEU A 84 -0.37 -9.67 7.38
N PHE A 85 -1.34 -10.29 6.71
CA PHE A 85 -1.37 -10.37 5.27
C PHE A 85 -1.08 -9.00 4.68
N HIS A 86 -0.07 -8.94 3.82
CA HIS A 86 0.35 -7.71 3.18
C HIS A 86 -0.56 -7.46 1.97
N MET A 87 -1.04 -6.23 1.78
CA MET A 87 -1.96 -5.90 0.68
C MET A 87 -1.32 -4.93 -0.29
N PHE A 88 -1.54 -5.17 -1.57
CA PHE A 88 -1.14 -4.27 -2.65
C PHE A 88 -2.24 -4.22 -3.71
N VAL A 89 -2.30 -3.12 -4.46
CA VAL A 89 -3.27 -2.92 -5.53
C VAL A 89 -2.53 -3.04 -6.85
N VAL A 90 -3.15 -3.70 -7.82
CA VAL A 90 -2.70 -3.75 -9.21
C VAL A 90 -3.82 -3.18 -10.07
N PHE A 91 -3.48 -2.38 -11.06
CA PHE A 91 -4.47 -1.90 -12.02
C PHE A 91 -3.90 -1.84 -13.42
N LYS A 92 -4.81 -1.88 -14.40
CA LYS A 92 -4.50 -1.85 -15.82
C LYS A 92 -4.97 -0.53 -16.43
N THR A 93 -4.12 0.08 -17.23
CA THR A 93 -4.45 1.14 -18.19
C THR A 93 -4.33 0.61 -19.62
N GLU A 94 -4.47 1.46 -20.63
CA GLU A 94 -4.40 1.02 -22.04
C GLU A 94 -3.05 0.37 -22.38
N GLY A 95 -1.94 1.00 -21.97
CA GLY A 95 -0.59 0.54 -22.29
C GLY A 95 0.14 -0.19 -21.17
N TRP A 96 -0.32 -0.05 -19.92
CA TRP A 96 0.49 -0.39 -18.75
C TRP A 96 -0.26 -1.15 -17.67
N TRP A 97 0.49 -1.98 -16.98
CA TRP A 97 0.13 -2.53 -15.68
C TRP A 97 0.84 -1.73 -14.60
N TRP A 98 0.13 -1.46 -13.52
CA TRP A 98 0.63 -0.71 -12.38
C TRP A 98 0.43 -1.49 -11.10
N SER A 99 1.29 -1.29 -10.11
CA SER A 99 0.99 -1.63 -8.73
C SER A 99 1.33 -0.50 -7.77
N ILE A 100 0.52 -0.41 -6.72
CA ILE A 100 0.70 0.51 -5.59
C ILE A 100 0.67 -0.32 -4.32
N GLU A 101 1.70 -0.13 -3.50
CA GLU A 101 1.93 -0.92 -2.31
C GLU A 101 2.43 -0.04 -1.19
N LYS A 102 1.84 -0.18 0.00
CA LYS A 102 2.32 0.48 1.20
C LYS A 102 3.05 -0.54 2.07
N HIS A 103 4.31 -0.27 2.38
CA HIS A 103 5.15 -1.06 3.28
C HIS A 103 5.67 -0.20 4.44
N THR A 104 6.43 -0.79 5.35
CA THR A 104 7.14 -0.07 6.42
C THR A 104 8.17 0.93 5.85
N ASP A 105 8.71 0.66 4.67
CA ASP A 105 9.68 1.52 3.96
C ASP A 105 9.02 2.61 3.09
N GLY A 106 7.70 2.80 3.22
CA GLY A 106 6.94 3.81 2.47
C GLY A 106 6.04 3.27 1.37
N ILE A 107 5.73 4.12 0.40
CA ILE A 107 4.86 3.78 -0.73
C ILE A 107 5.73 3.37 -1.91
N THR A 108 5.39 2.25 -2.53
CA THR A 108 5.99 1.77 -3.77
C THR A 108 4.95 1.87 -4.86
N ILE A 109 5.29 2.60 -5.91
CA ILE A 109 4.54 2.67 -7.16
C ILE A 109 5.43 2.07 -8.23
N GLN A 110 4.91 1.15 -9.01
CA GLN A 110 5.68 0.57 -10.10
C GLN A 110 4.77 0.26 -11.27
N ARG A 111 5.32 0.29 -12.48
CA ARG A 111 4.58 -0.09 -13.69
C ARG A 111 5.40 -0.98 -14.59
N SER A 112 4.72 -1.67 -15.49
CA SER A 112 5.32 -2.58 -16.46
C SER A 112 4.37 -2.83 -17.62
N TYR A 113 4.91 -3.22 -18.78
CA TYR A 113 4.10 -3.83 -19.83
C TYR A 113 3.54 -5.21 -19.43
N PHE A 114 4.15 -5.87 -18.43
CA PHE A 114 3.79 -7.22 -18.01
C PHE A 114 3.07 -7.22 -16.66
N LYS A 115 1.85 -7.77 -16.64
CA LYS A 115 1.07 -7.97 -15.41
C LYS A 115 1.87 -8.73 -14.34
N THR A 116 2.59 -9.76 -14.75
CA THR A 116 3.40 -10.59 -13.84
C THR A 116 4.50 -9.79 -13.19
N ALA A 117 5.14 -8.84 -13.88
CA ALA A 117 6.19 -8.02 -13.27
C ALA A 117 5.66 -7.16 -12.10
N VAL A 118 4.46 -6.59 -12.21
CA VAL A 118 3.88 -5.78 -11.11
C VAL A 118 3.28 -6.60 -9.97
N ILE A 119 3.10 -7.91 -10.17
CA ILE A 119 2.57 -8.86 -9.18
C ILE A 119 3.67 -9.68 -8.52
N ASP A 120 4.68 -10.10 -9.27
CA ASP A 120 5.70 -11.03 -8.77
C ASP A 120 6.92 -10.29 -8.28
N ARG A 121 7.00 -8.96 -8.45
CA ARG A 121 8.15 -8.16 -8.04
C ARG A 121 7.73 -6.99 -7.15
N TYR A 122 8.60 -6.68 -6.19
CA TYR A 122 8.54 -5.51 -5.32
C TYR A 122 9.92 -4.86 -5.32
N ARG A 123 10.03 -3.60 -5.77
CA ARG A 123 11.31 -2.87 -5.85
C ARG A 123 12.43 -3.67 -6.53
N ARG A 124 12.11 -4.25 -7.71
CA ARG A 124 12.98 -5.13 -8.53
C ARG A 124 13.45 -6.43 -7.88
N LYS A 125 12.86 -6.82 -6.75
CA LYS A 125 13.09 -8.12 -6.11
C LYS A 125 11.87 -8.99 -6.29
N ASN A 126 12.06 -10.30 -6.44
CA ASN A 126 10.94 -11.23 -6.48
C ASN A 126 10.20 -11.22 -5.14
N ARG A 127 8.88 -11.07 -5.19
CA ARG A 127 7.98 -11.26 -4.06
C ARG A 127 7.91 -12.73 -3.71
N LYS A 128 7.66 -13.04 -2.45
CA LYS A 128 7.35 -14.40 -2.00
C LYS A 128 6.08 -14.89 -2.69
N SER A 129 6.12 -16.10 -3.24
CA SER A 129 4.97 -16.75 -3.86
C SER A 129 3.82 -16.98 -2.86
N GLY A 130 2.59 -17.04 -3.35
CA GLY A 130 1.39 -17.27 -2.53
C GLY A 130 0.51 -16.03 -2.37
N TRP A 131 0.59 -15.09 -3.32
CA TRP A 131 -0.37 -14.00 -3.39
C TRP A 131 -1.73 -14.50 -3.89
N GLU A 132 -2.80 -13.82 -3.46
CA GLU A 132 -4.17 -14.14 -3.85
C GLU A 132 -4.91 -12.85 -4.24
N VAL A 133 -5.85 -12.96 -5.17
CA VAL A 133 -6.77 -11.86 -5.51
C VAL A 133 -7.86 -11.81 -4.45
N LEU A 134 -7.97 -10.70 -3.74
CA LEU A 134 -9.03 -10.46 -2.77
C LEU A 134 -10.28 -9.89 -3.44
N LYS A 135 -10.10 -8.99 -4.41
CA LYS A 135 -11.19 -8.29 -5.09
C LYS A 135 -10.76 -7.82 -6.46
N GLU A 136 -11.72 -7.79 -7.38
CA GLU A 136 -11.61 -7.17 -8.69
C GLU A 136 -12.73 -6.13 -8.87
N ASP A 137 -12.42 -5.05 -9.60
CA ASP A 137 -13.39 -4.02 -9.98
C ASP A 137 -13.01 -3.38 -11.33
N ILE A 138 -13.93 -2.60 -11.89
CA ILE A 138 -13.71 -1.81 -13.11
C ILE A 138 -13.20 -0.43 -12.71
N GLY A 139 -12.21 0.08 -13.44
CA GLY A 139 -11.70 1.42 -13.23
C GLY A 139 -12.68 2.50 -13.70
N LYS A 140 -12.71 3.63 -12.97
CA LYS A 140 -13.67 4.73 -13.21
C LYS A 140 -13.00 6.11 -13.25
N MET A 141 -11.67 6.15 -13.16
CA MET A 141 -10.88 7.36 -13.05
C MET A 141 -9.50 7.15 -13.69
N SER A 142 -8.80 8.24 -13.95
CA SER A 142 -7.41 8.27 -14.40
C SER A 142 -6.42 7.94 -13.28
N VAL A 143 -5.18 7.64 -13.66
CA VAL A 143 -4.07 7.47 -12.69
C VAL A 143 -3.87 8.76 -11.88
N HIS A 144 -3.96 9.92 -12.52
CA HIS A 144 -3.89 11.23 -11.87
C HIS A 144 -4.94 11.35 -10.76
N GLU A 145 -6.21 11.11 -11.08
CA GLU A 145 -7.31 11.19 -10.12
C GLU A 145 -7.13 10.20 -8.97
N LEU A 146 -6.63 8.98 -9.25
CA LEU A 146 -6.34 8.00 -8.21
C LEU A 146 -5.24 8.48 -7.25
N ILE A 147 -4.12 8.95 -7.78
CA ILE A 147 -2.99 9.42 -6.95
C ILE A 147 -3.41 10.66 -6.14
N GLU A 148 -4.14 11.59 -6.75
CA GLU A 148 -4.68 12.76 -6.06
C GLU A 148 -5.66 12.35 -4.95
N TRP A 149 -6.53 11.37 -5.21
CA TRP A 149 -7.46 10.85 -4.21
C TRP A 149 -6.75 10.19 -3.04
N LEU A 150 -5.74 9.35 -3.31
CA LEU A 150 -4.93 8.69 -2.28
C LEU A 150 -4.26 9.72 -1.36
N TYR A 151 -3.76 10.81 -1.95
CA TYR A 151 -3.16 11.93 -1.24
C TYR A 151 -4.17 12.66 -0.35
N LYS A 152 -5.29 13.13 -0.91
CA LYS A 152 -6.33 13.87 -0.18
C LYS A 152 -6.94 13.06 0.98
N LYS A 153 -7.16 11.75 0.78
CA LYS A 153 -7.64 10.84 1.84
C LYS A 153 -6.60 10.62 2.94
N GLY A 154 -5.32 10.67 2.62
CA GLY A 154 -4.21 10.59 3.57
C GLY A 154 -4.18 11.79 4.51
N GLU A 155 -4.42 12.99 3.99
CA GLU A 155 -4.46 14.24 4.77
C GLU A 155 -5.65 14.29 5.74
N GLN A 156 -6.84 13.84 5.31
CA GLN A 156 -8.04 13.82 6.15
C GLN A 156 -7.94 12.89 7.37
N LYS A 157 -7.00 11.94 7.38
CA LYS A 157 -6.73 11.06 8.53
C LYS A 157 -5.71 11.64 9.52
N LYS A 158 -5.12 12.80 9.23
CA LYS A 158 -4.14 13.50 10.09
C LYS A 158 -4.79 14.52 11.05
N THR A 159 -6.10 14.77 10.92
CA THR A 159 -6.96 15.56 11.82
C THR A 159 -7.84 14.68 12.68
#